data_AF-A0A662P1U8-F1
#
_entry.id   AF-A0A662P1U8-F1
#
_cell.length_a   1.000
_cell.length_b   1.000
_cell.length_c   1.000
_cell.angle_alpha   90.00
_cell.angle_beta   90.00
_cell.angle_gamma   90.00
#
_symmetry.space_group_name_H-M   'P 1'
#
loop_
_entity.id
_entity.type
_entity.pdbx_description
1 polymer ?
#
loop_
_entity_poly.entity_id
_entity_poly.type
_entity_poly.pdbx_seq_one_letter_code
_entity_poly.pdbx_strand_id
1 'polypeptide(L)'
;MNTRRKSKGIIWFNVKEALDFLLEKGLVYTMRPNKKEEGMVTIMTSVGGKRRKVGKGFLRLIGEFESTEQLLEESEHLLPFTGFKTLEEWKDHASEGSRFLYRVDLLEKYG
;
A
#
# COMPACT_ATOMS: atom_id res chain seq x y z
N MET A 1 -23.89 -19.14 -1.49
CA MET A 1 -24.30 -17.99 -2.33
C MET A 1 -23.11 -17.04 -2.42
N ASN A 2 -22.60 -16.84 -3.63
CA ASN A 2 -21.27 -16.30 -3.91
C ASN A 2 -21.29 -14.75 -3.85
N THR A 3 -21.04 -14.17 -2.67
CA THR A 3 -20.88 -12.72 -2.55
C THR A 3 -19.52 -12.34 -3.11
N ARG A 4 -19.45 -12.07 -4.43
CA ARG A 4 -18.36 -11.26 -4.99
C ARG A 4 -18.39 -9.92 -4.27
N ARG A 5 -17.63 -9.78 -3.18
CA ARG A 5 -17.48 -8.51 -2.46
C ARG A 5 -16.91 -7.52 -3.47
N LYS A 6 -17.74 -6.59 -3.96
CA LYS A 6 -17.31 -5.55 -4.89
C LYS A 6 -16.21 -4.73 -4.20
N SER A 7 -15.15 -4.40 -4.93
CA SER A 7 -14.16 -3.46 -4.43
C SER A 7 -14.85 -2.11 -4.19
N LYS A 8 -14.66 -1.56 -2.99
CA LYS A 8 -15.19 -0.26 -2.59
C LYS A 8 -14.31 0.89 -3.05
N GLY A 9 -13.06 0.62 -3.40
CA GLY A 9 -12.11 1.66 -3.82
C GLY A 9 -10.97 1.16 -4.68
N ILE A 10 -10.08 2.10 -5.02
CA ILE A 10 -8.84 1.87 -5.76
C ILE A 10 -7.65 2.23 -4.87
N ILE A 11 -6.66 1.35 -4.83
CA ILE A 11 -5.33 1.66 -4.32
C ILE A 11 -4.31 1.61 -5.45
N TRP A 12 -3.51 2.67 -5.55
CA TRP A 12 -2.45 2.80 -6.54
C TRP A 12 -1.12 2.40 -5.91
N PHE A 13 -0.37 1.57 -6.63
CA PHE A 13 1.01 1.21 -6.37
C PHE A 13 1.86 1.63 -7.57
N ASN A 14 2.34 2.87 -7.54
CA ASN A 14 3.15 3.46 -8.61
C ASN A 14 4.65 3.47 -8.29
N VAL A 15 5.02 2.94 -7.13
CA VAL A 15 6.41 2.69 -6.73
C VAL A 15 6.67 1.21 -6.99
N LYS A 16 7.73 0.92 -7.75
CA LYS A 16 8.00 -0.43 -8.28
C LYS A 16 8.33 -1.39 -7.15
N GLU A 17 9.14 -0.95 -6.20
CA GLU A 17 9.62 -1.68 -5.02
C GLU A 17 8.45 -2.20 -4.20
N ALA A 18 7.55 -1.30 -3.79
CA ALA A 18 6.36 -1.67 -3.02
C ALA A 18 5.36 -2.54 -3.81
N LEU A 19 5.24 -2.32 -5.13
CA LEU A 19 4.38 -3.15 -5.99
C LEU A 19 4.93 -4.57 -6.09
N ASP A 20 6.20 -4.71 -6.43
CA ASP A 20 6.84 -6.01 -6.62
C ASP A 20 6.82 -6.78 -5.31
N PHE A 21 7.11 -6.12 -4.19
CA PHE A 21 7.02 -6.71 -2.86
C PHE A 21 5.61 -7.23 -2.55
N LEU A 22 4.57 -6.42 -2.80
CA LEU A 22 3.18 -6.85 -2.63
C LEU A 22 2.83 -8.07 -3.50
N LEU A 23 3.28 -8.08 -4.76
CA LEU A 23 2.99 -9.17 -5.69
C LEU A 23 3.77 -10.46 -5.38
N GLU A 24 4.93 -10.35 -4.71
CA GLU A 24 5.76 -11.48 -4.32
C GLU A 24 5.35 -12.04 -2.95
N LYS A 25 5.21 -11.17 -1.94
CA LYS A 25 4.97 -11.56 -0.55
C LYS A 25 3.49 -11.65 -0.18
N GLY A 26 2.61 -11.09 -1.01
CA GLY A 26 1.16 -11.07 -0.78
C GLY A 26 0.70 -10.05 0.26
N LEU A 27 1.61 -9.27 0.85
CA LEU A 27 1.28 -8.15 1.74
C LEU A 27 2.32 -7.04 1.62
N VAL A 28 1.93 -5.81 1.91
CA VAL A 28 2.86 -4.67 2.04
C VAL A 28 2.31 -3.61 2.99
N TYR A 29 3.20 -2.95 3.74
CA TYR A 29 2.88 -1.72 4.47
C TYR A 29 3.19 -0.50 3.61
N THR A 30 2.28 0.47 3.61
CA THR A 30 2.39 1.62 2.73
C THR A 30 1.84 2.89 3.38
N MET A 31 2.57 3.98 3.21
CA MET A 31 2.19 5.29 3.74
C MET A 31 1.32 6.05 2.73
N ARG A 32 0.34 6.81 3.23
CA ARG A 32 -0.56 7.62 2.40
C ARG A 32 -0.78 9.00 3.03
N PRO A 33 -0.97 10.05 2.22
CA PRO A 33 -1.23 11.41 2.71
C PRO A 33 -2.70 11.65 3.06
N ASN A 34 -3.61 10.85 2.50
CA ASN A 34 -5.04 10.98 2.70
C ASN A 34 -5.63 9.70 3.24
N LYS A 35 -6.55 9.85 4.19
CA LYS A 35 -7.36 8.75 4.72
C LYS A 35 -8.17 8.11 3.60
N LYS A 36 -8.11 6.80 3.52
CA LYS A 36 -8.88 5.93 2.64
C LYS A 36 -9.84 5.08 3.46
N GLU A 37 -11.02 4.80 2.88
CA GLU A 37 -11.93 3.80 3.44
C GLU A 37 -11.28 2.42 3.42
N GLU A 38 -11.36 1.72 4.54
CA GLU A 38 -10.88 0.35 4.68
C GLU A 38 -11.78 -0.64 3.92
N GLY A 39 -11.20 -1.78 3.55
CA GLY A 39 -11.94 -2.89 2.94
C GLY A 39 -11.41 -3.31 1.58
N MET A 40 -12.29 -3.90 0.78
CA MET A 40 -11.93 -4.48 -0.51
C MET A 40 -11.53 -3.39 -1.50
N VAL A 41 -10.35 -3.51 -2.09
CA VAL A 41 -9.81 -2.55 -3.06
C VAL A 41 -9.38 -3.22 -4.37
N THR A 42 -9.47 -2.47 -5.46
CA THR A 42 -8.79 -2.82 -6.71
C THR A 42 -7.38 -2.27 -6.66
N ILE A 43 -6.39 -3.13 -6.92
CA ILE A 43 -4.98 -2.74 -6.96
C ILE A 43 -4.64 -2.33 -8.38
N MET A 44 -4.20 -1.09 -8.54
CA MET A 44 -3.85 -0.46 -9.81
C MET A 44 -2.38 -0.05 -9.78
N THR A 45 -1.75 -0.03 -10.95
CA THR A 45 -0.40 0.52 -11.12
C THR A 45 -0.28 1.28 -12.43
N SER A 46 0.64 2.24 -12.48
CA SER A 46 1.18 2.84 -13.71
C SER A 46 2.68 2.60 -13.89
N VAL A 47 3.29 1.67 -13.13
CA VAL A 47 4.69 1.26 -13.33
C VAL A 47 4.87 0.75 -14.76
N GLY A 48 5.85 1.28 -15.48
CA GLY A 48 6.04 1.02 -16.92
C GLY A 48 5.19 1.88 -17.85
N GLY A 49 4.58 2.97 -17.35
CA GLY A 49 3.92 4.00 -18.15
C GLY A 49 2.48 3.70 -18.57
N LYS A 50 1.95 2.49 -18.32
CA LYS A 50 0.57 2.11 -18.64
C LYS A 50 -0.22 1.80 -17.37
N ARG A 51 -1.39 2.44 -17.23
CA ARG A 51 -2.34 2.14 -16.16
C ARG A 51 -2.93 0.75 -16.36
N ARG A 52 -2.77 -0.14 -15.38
CA ARG A 52 -3.35 -1.49 -15.41
C ARG A 52 -3.82 -1.96 -14.04
N LYS A 53 -4.79 -2.87 -14.06
CA LYS A 53 -5.24 -3.63 -12.89
C LYS A 53 -4.25 -4.76 -12.65
N VAL A 54 -3.81 -4.95 -11.41
CA VAL A 54 -2.89 -6.03 -11.04
C VAL A 54 -3.49 -7.02 -10.05
N GLY A 55 -4.61 -6.67 -9.43
CA GLY A 55 -5.30 -7.59 -8.53
C GLY A 55 -6.43 -6.96 -7.73
N LYS A 56 -6.96 -7.75 -6.78
CA LYS A 56 -7.79 -7.29 -5.67
C LYS A 56 -7.04 -7.47 -4.37
N GLY A 57 -7.31 -6.58 -3.42
CA GLY A 57 -6.74 -6.66 -2.09
C GLY A 57 -7.71 -6.22 -1.00
N PHE A 58 -7.23 -6.29 0.23
CA PHE A 58 -7.87 -5.70 1.40
C PHE A 58 -6.96 -4.60 1.96
N LEU A 59 -7.53 -3.42 2.14
CA LEU A 59 -6.86 -2.26 2.73
C LEU A 59 -7.28 -2.14 4.20
N ARG A 60 -6.30 -2.12 5.11
CA ARG A 60 -6.52 -1.92 6.55
C ARG A 60 -5.70 -0.74 7.05
N LEU A 61 -6.34 0.18 7.76
CA LEU A 61 -5.66 1.27 8.44
C LEU A 61 -4.97 0.69 9.68
N ILE A 62 -3.68 0.95 9.81
CA ILE A 62 -2.87 0.55 10.97
C ILE A 62 -2.80 1.69 11.98
N GLY A 63 -2.60 2.91 11.49
CA GLY A 63 -2.50 4.09 12.32
C GLY A 63 -2.58 5.39 11.53
N GLU A 64 -2.97 6.45 12.23
CA GLU A 64 -2.92 7.84 11.79
C GLU A 64 -1.98 8.57 12.74
N PHE A 65 -1.00 9.28 12.19
CA PHE A 65 0.07 9.93 12.92
C PHE A 65 0.01 11.44 12.70
N GLU A 66 0.71 12.21 13.53
CA GLU A 66 0.76 13.67 13.41
C GLU A 66 1.63 14.10 12.21
N SER A 67 2.70 13.35 11.93
CA SER A 67 3.66 13.62 10.87
C SER A 67 4.19 12.35 10.19
N THR A 68 4.87 12.52 9.06
CA THR A 68 5.57 11.43 8.37
C THR A 68 6.71 10.90 9.23
N GLU A 69 7.39 11.80 9.94
CA GLU A 69 8.51 11.50 10.83
C GLU A 69 8.06 10.61 12.00
N GLN A 70 6.99 10.99 12.71
CA GLN A 70 6.43 10.18 13.78
C GLN A 70 6.01 8.79 13.27
N LEU A 71 5.36 8.74 12.10
CA LEU A 71 4.99 7.48 11.47
C LEU A 71 6.22 6.58 11.28
N LEU A 72 7.32 7.10 10.72
CA LEU A 72 8.53 6.32 10.48
C LEU A 72 9.17 5.82 11.77
N GLU A 73 9.26 6.66 12.80
CA GLU A 73 9.79 6.29 14.12
C GLU A 73 8.98 5.15 14.75
N GLU A 74 7.66 5.27 14.78
CA GLU A 74 6.78 4.26 15.39
C GLU A 74 6.64 2.99 14.55
N SER A 75 6.97 3.04 13.25
CA SER A 75 6.83 1.92 12.31
C SER A 75 8.14 1.33 11.82
N GLU A 76 9.28 1.64 12.45
CA GLU A 76 10.59 1.15 12.02
C GLU A 76 10.65 -0.38 11.88
N HIS A 77 10.05 -1.08 12.83
CA HIS A 77 9.95 -2.54 12.86
C HIS A 77 9.19 -3.14 11.66
N LEU A 78 8.44 -2.32 10.90
CA LEU A 78 7.69 -2.74 9.72
C LEU A 78 8.48 -2.61 8.42
N LEU A 79 9.66 -1.97 8.43
CA LEU A 79 10.52 -1.77 7.26
C LEU A 79 10.70 -3.05 6.40
N PRO A 80 10.92 -4.25 6.97
CA PRO A 80 11.06 -5.49 6.19
C PRO A 80 9.83 -5.87 5.33
N PHE A 81 8.68 -5.22 5.54
CA PHE A 81 7.40 -5.50 4.89
C PHE A 81 6.95 -4.40 3.92
N THR A 82 7.86 -3.50 3.52
CA THR A 82 7.52 -2.30 2.73
C THR A 82 7.98 -2.38 1.28
N GLY A 83 8.97 -3.25 0.99
CA GLY A 83 9.69 -3.30 -0.28
C GLY A 83 10.96 -2.47 -0.32
N PHE A 84 11.25 -1.68 0.73
CA PHE A 84 12.43 -0.80 0.80
C PHE A 84 13.49 -1.34 1.77
N LYS A 85 14.73 -0.88 1.60
CA LYS A 85 15.88 -1.30 2.42
C LYS A 85 16.11 -0.40 3.62
N THR A 86 15.71 0.87 3.54
CA THR A 86 15.89 1.87 4.60
C THR A 86 14.62 2.69 4.82
N LEU A 87 14.50 3.31 6.00
CA LEU A 87 13.41 4.25 6.30
C LEU A 87 13.44 5.48 5.39
N GLU A 88 14.65 5.96 5.04
CA GLU A 88 14.83 7.09 4.14
C GLU A 88 14.28 6.79 2.74
N GLU A 89 14.61 5.61 2.18
CA GLU A 89 14.07 5.18 0.89
C GLU A 89 12.53 5.05 0.94
N TRP A 90 12.00 4.50 2.04
CA TRP A 90 10.56 4.41 2.22
C TRP A 90 9.88 5.79 2.29
N LYS A 91 10.51 6.75 2.97
CA LYS A 91 10.07 8.14 3.07
C LYS A 91 10.08 8.85 1.72
N ASP A 92 11.16 8.73 0.96
CA ASP A 92 11.33 9.40 -0.34
C ASP A 92 10.29 8.95 -1.37
N HIS A 93 9.80 7.71 -1.23
CA HIS A 93 8.74 7.15 -2.06
C HIS A 93 7.33 7.41 -1.52
N ALA A 94 7.20 7.96 -0.31
CA ALA A 94 5.92 8.39 0.22
C ALA A 94 5.50 9.72 -0.42
N SER A 95 4.20 9.95 -0.59
CA SER A 95 3.73 11.28 -0.97
C SER A 95 3.92 12.26 0.18
N GLU A 96 4.18 13.52 -0.12
CA GLU A 96 4.27 14.58 0.89
C GLU A 96 3.03 14.59 1.81
N GLY A 97 3.26 14.77 3.12
CA GLY A 97 2.19 14.73 4.13
C GLY A 97 1.67 13.33 4.46
N SER A 98 2.42 12.27 4.11
CA SER A 98 2.03 10.89 4.40
C SER A 98 2.00 10.60 5.89
N ARG A 99 0.80 10.56 6.46
CA ARG A 99 0.56 10.32 7.89
C ARG A 99 -0.37 9.15 8.20
N PHE A 100 -0.82 8.44 7.18
CA PHE A 100 -1.68 7.26 7.33
C PHE A 100 -0.90 6.00 6.94
N LEU A 101 -0.71 5.09 7.90
CA LEU A 101 -0.08 3.81 7.66
C LEU A 101 -1.14 2.76 7.33
N TYR A 102 -0.98 2.12 6.18
CA TYR A 102 -1.87 1.05 5.75
C TYR A 102 -1.13 -0.27 5.61
N ARG A 103 -1.81 -1.36 5.96
CA ARG A 103 -1.49 -2.70 5.47
C ARG A 103 -2.37 -3.02 4.28
N VAL A 104 -1.77 -3.55 3.23
CA VAL A 104 -2.45 -4.02 2.03
C VAL A 104 -2.18 -5.51 1.87
N ASP A 105 -3.23 -6.32 1.91
CA ASP A 105 -3.15 -7.76 1.65
C ASP A 105 -3.63 -8.03 0.22
N LEU A 106 -2.84 -8.77 -0.57
CA LEU A 106 -3.22 -9.24 -1.89
C LEU A 106 -4.13 -10.46 -1.75
N LEU A 107 -5.33 -10.39 -2.32
CA LEU A 107 -6.31 -11.48 -2.26
C LEU A 107 -6.40 -12.26 -3.57
N GLU A 108 -6.19 -11.58 -4.69
CA GLU A 108 -6.29 -12.14 -6.03
C GLU A 108 -5.35 -11.36 -6.95
N LYS A 109 -4.42 -12.04 -7.63
CA LYS A 109 -3.55 -11.45 -8.65
C LYS A 109 -4.19 -11.63 -10.03
N TYR A 110 -4.14 -10.58 -10.84
CA TYR A 110 -4.51 -10.68 -12.25
C TYR A 110 -3.27 -10.95 -13.10
N GLY A 111 -3.43 -11.83 -14.10
CA GLY A 111 -2.39 -12.18 -15.08
C GLY A 111 -2.26 -11.13 -16.17
#